data_AF-K9PUS3-F1
#
_entry.id   AF-K9PUS3-F1
#
_cell.length_a   1.000
_cell.length_b   1.000
_cell.length_c   1.000
_cell.angle_alpha   90.00
_cell.angle_beta   90.00
_cell.angle_gamma   90.00
#
_symmetry.space_group_name_H-M   'P 1'
#
loop_
_entity.id
_entity.type
_entity.pdbx_description
1 polymer ?
#
loop_
_entity_poly.entity_id
_entity_poly.type
_entity_poly.pdbx_seq_one_letter_code
_entity_poly.pdbx_strand_id
1 'polypeptide(L)' 'MTTNLQPICNHCEGKGYVSIRDCVGKVQYETTCQLCGGTGKPE' A
#
# COMPACT_ATOMS: atom_id res chain seq x y z
N MET A 1 14.43 -15.89 17.01
CA MET A 1 13.95 -15.44 15.68
C MET A 1 13.85 -13.93 15.74
N THR A 2 14.85 -13.20 15.25
CA THR A 2 14.81 -11.73 15.17
C THR A 2 13.93 -11.36 13.98
N THR A 3 12.66 -11.06 14.23
CA THR A 3 11.75 -10.55 13.20
C THR A 3 12.20 -9.15 12.80
N ASN A 4 12.81 -9.05 11.62
CA ASN A 4 13.15 -7.80 10.98
C ASN A 4 11.84 -7.17 10.44
N LEU A 5 11.02 -6.61 11.34
CA LEU A 5 9.86 -5.80 10.95
C LEU A 5 10.39 -4.45 10.48
N GLN A 6 10.81 -4.39 9.21
CA GLN A 6 10.86 -3.08 8.56
C GLN A 6 9.46 -2.49 8.67
N PRO A 7 9.31 -1.28 9.23
CA PRO A 7 8.01 -0.64 9.28
C PRO A 7 7.48 -0.55 7.85
N ILE A 8 6.21 -0.90 7.65
CA ILE A 8 5.55 -0.84 6.35
C ILE A 8 4.66 0.41 6.31
N CYS A 9 4.43 0.95 5.11
CA CYS A 9 3.49 2.05 4.96
C CYS A 9 2.08 1.53 5.29
N ASN A 10 1.50 2.01 6.40
CA ASN A 10 0.18 1.59 6.86
C ASN A 10 -0.93 1.95 5.88
N HIS A 11 -0.75 3.01 5.08
CA HIS A 11 -1.78 3.46 4.13
C HIS A 11 -1.98 2.49 2.96
N CYS A 12 -0.90 1.88 2.48
CA CYS A 12 -0.96 0.89 1.39
C CYS A 12 -0.65 -0.53 1.87
N GLU A 13 -0.56 -0.76 3.18
CA GLU A 13 -0.19 -2.04 3.79
C GLU A 13 1.10 -2.63 3.20
N GLY A 14 2.06 -1.77 2.89
CA GLY A 14 3.33 -2.19 2.28
C GLY A 14 3.29 -2.51 0.78
N LYS A 15 2.15 -2.37 0.10
CA LYS A 15 2.00 -2.70 -1.33
C LYS A 15 2.64 -1.69 -2.28
N GLY A 16 2.77 -0.44 -1.83
CA GLY A 16 3.21 0.68 -2.68
C GLY A 16 2.10 1.27 -3.57
N TYR A 17 0.89 0.72 -3.53
CA TYR A 17 -0.25 1.23 -4.28
C TYR A 17 -1.55 1.06 -3.49
N VAL A 18 -2.58 1.80 -3.87
CA VAL A 18 -3.94 1.66 -3.35
C VAL A 18 -4.88 1.28 -4.49
N SER A 19 -5.73 0.29 -4.25
CA SER A 19 -6.71 -0.18 -5.22
C SER A 19 -8.03 0.55 -5.00
N ILE A 20 -8.52 1.24 -6.02
CA ILE A 20 -9.86 1.83 -6.01
C ILE A 20 -10.84 0.79 -6.53
N ARG A 21 -11.85 0.51 -5.70
CA ARG A 21 -12.87 -0.49 -5.96
C ARG A 21 -14.20 0.19 -6.23
N ASP A 22 -14.99 -0.42 -7.10
CA ASP A 22 -16.38 -0.01 -7.28
C ASP A 22 -17.26 -0.44 -6.10
N CYS A 23 -18.53 -0.04 -6.14
CA CYS A 23 -19.52 -0.38 -5.11
C CYS A 23 -19.80 -1.88 -4.97
N VAL A 24 -19.37 -2.71 -5.93
CA VAL A 24 -19.46 -4.18 -5.86
C VAL A 24 -18.13 -4.84 -5.46
N GLY A 25 -17.12 -4.04 -5.09
CA GLY A 25 -15.84 -4.50 -4.56
C GLY A 25 -14.83 -4.93 -5.62
N LYS A 26 -15.14 -4.77 -6.92
CA LYS A 26 -14.19 -5.08 -8.01
C LYS A 26 -13.18 -3.96 -8.15
N VAL A 27 -11.92 -4.32 -8.33
CA VAL A 27 -10.85 -3.36 -8.59
C VAL A 27 -11.10 -2.73 -9.95
N GLN A 28 -11.21 -1.40 -9.96
CA GLN A 28 -11.35 -0.62 -11.19
C GLN A 28 -9.98 -0.13 -11.66
N TYR A 29 -9.15 0.36 -10.74
CA TYR A 29 -7.78 0.75 -11.04
C TYR A 29 -6.93 0.81 -9.76
N GLU A 30 -5.62 0.78 -9.97
CA GLU A 30 -4.61 0.91 -8.91
C GLU A 30 -3.84 2.21 -9.14
N THR A 31 -3.56 2.93 -8.06
CA THR A 31 -2.76 4.15 -8.11
C THR A 31 -1.61 4.06 -7.11
N THR A 32 -0.46 4.63 -7.48
CA THR A 32 0.72 4.68 -6.63
C THR A 32 0.37 5.36 -5.30
N CYS A 33 0.76 4.72 -4.20
CA CYS A 33 0.55 5.26 -2.86
C CYS A 33 1.39 6.53 -2.70
N GLN A 34 0.71 7.67 -2.73
CA GLN A 34 1.35 9.00 -2.68
C GLN A 34 2.07 9.25 -1.36
N LEU A 35 1.65 8.58 -0.28
CA LEU A 35 2.24 8.70 1.06
C LEU A 35 3.60 8.02 1.20
N CYS A 36 3.95 7.08 0.32
CA CYS A 36 5.26 6.41 0.35
C CYS A 36 6.01 6.49 -0.97
N GLY A 37 5.53 7.32 -1.91
CA GLY A 37 6.06 7.40 -3.27
C GLY A 37 6.09 6.07 -4.02
N GLY A 38 5.26 5.09 -3.62
CA GLY A 38 5.28 3.74 -4.20
C GLY A 38 6.27 2.75 -3.60
N THR A 39 7.01 3.11 -2.55
CA THR A 39 8.04 2.24 -1.96
C THR A 39 7.49 1.16 -1.04
N GLY A 40 6.24 1.33 -0.55
CA GLY A 40 5.65 0.45 0.47
C GLY A 40 6.27 0.61 1.87
N LYS A 41 7.19 1.56 2.03
CA LYS A 41 7.87 1.84 3.30
C LYS A 41 7.40 3.20 3.84
N PRO A 42 7.38 3.42 5.16
CA PRO A 42 7.19 4.75 5.70
C PRO A 42 8.34 5.65 5.23
N GLU A 43 7.99 6.87 4.85
CA GLU A 43 8.97 7.94 4.62
C GLU A 43 9.55 8.46 5.94
#